data_AF-H0I111-F1
#
_entry.id   AF-H0I111-F1
#
_cell.length_a   1.000
_cell.length_b   1.000
_cell.length_c   1.000
_cell.angle_alpha   90.00
_cell.angle_beta   90.00
_cell.angle_gamma   90.00
#
_symmetry.space_group_name_H-M   'P 1'
#
loop_
_entity.id
_entity.type
_entity.pdbx_description
1 polymer ?
#
loop_
_entity_poly.entity_id
_entity_poly.type
_entity_poly.pdbx_seq_one_letter_code
_entity_poly.pdbx_strand_id
1 'polypeptide(L)'
;MEFAERLVVFPSTNRAGKSTLIARLAAEGVAVHADDLLPLTPDDEGMSLGISPRLRLPLPETAGATLTRFVMENQGAADGRYKYLELAAPLLAPFGESCPIGAFVLLERQIHRAAELLAAPRGLAFSTSFGKILFGREARLPCSPGSGR
;
A
#
# COMPACT_ATOMS: atom_id res chain seq x y z
N MET A 1 2.00 1.37 -4.80
CA MET A 1 1.53 1.38 -6.21
C MET A 1 2.67 1.88 -7.05
N GLU A 2 2.90 1.34 -8.23
CA GLU A 2 4.02 1.72 -9.09
C GLU A 2 3.61 2.77 -10.13
N PHE A 3 4.37 3.87 -10.21
CA PHE A 3 4.23 4.92 -11.21
C PHE A 3 5.60 5.26 -11.77
N ALA A 4 5.78 5.13 -13.09
CA ALA A 4 7.05 5.42 -13.76
C ALA A 4 8.26 4.78 -13.04
N GLU A 5 8.18 3.46 -12.81
CA GLU A 5 9.23 2.64 -12.17
C GLU A 5 9.57 3.06 -10.73
N ARG A 6 8.63 3.75 -10.06
CA ARG A 6 8.78 4.19 -8.67
C ARG A 6 7.54 3.90 -7.85
N LEU A 7 7.74 3.53 -6.59
CA LEU A 7 6.64 3.35 -5.65
C LEU A 7 6.11 4.69 -5.15
N VAL A 8 4.81 4.86 -5.32
CA VAL A 8 4.00 5.80 -4.55
C VAL A 8 3.39 5.04 -3.38
N VAL A 9 3.77 5.44 -2.18
CA VAL A 9 3.33 4.85 -0.92
C VAL A 9 2.20 5.71 -0.34
N PHE A 10 1.15 5.06 0.16
CA PHE A 10 0.01 5.73 0.79
C PHE A 10 -0.05 5.36 2.29
N PRO A 11 0.75 6.01 3.16
CA PRO A 11 0.62 5.82 4.59
C PRO A 11 -0.75 6.33 5.02
N SER A 12 -1.56 5.47 5.65
CA SER A 12 -2.88 5.89 6.12
C SER A 12 -3.18 5.36 7.51
N THR A 13 -3.77 6.23 8.34
CA THR A 13 -4.54 5.81 9.51
C THR A 13 -5.92 5.29 9.06
N ASN A 14 -6.62 4.57 9.94
CA ASN A 14 -7.83 3.84 9.57
C ASN A 14 -8.88 4.74 8.90
N ARG A 15 -9.49 4.26 7.80
CA ARG A 15 -10.67 4.83 7.11
C ARG A 15 -10.45 6.10 6.25
N ALA A 16 -9.22 6.40 5.86
CA ALA A 16 -8.93 7.49 4.91
C ALA A 16 -9.34 7.19 3.45
N GLY A 17 -9.69 5.94 3.13
CA GLY A 17 -10.09 5.54 1.76
C GLY A 17 -8.99 4.85 0.95
N LYS A 18 -7.84 4.54 1.55
CA LYS A 18 -6.68 3.89 0.91
C LYS A 18 -7.05 2.67 0.06
N SER A 19 -7.77 1.69 0.62
CA SER A 19 -8.12 0.46 -0.12
C SER A 19 -9.01 0.73 -1.33
N THR A 20 -9.90 1.73 -1.25
CA THR A 20 -10.73 2.15 -2.39
C THR A 20 -9.89 2.86 -3.45
N LEU A 21 -8.95 3.71 -3.05
CA LEU A 21 -8.02 4.39 -3.96
C LEU A 21 -7.11 3.38 -4.67
N ILE A 22 -6.52 2.43 -3.94
CA ILE A 22 -5.69 1.34 -4.49
C ILE A 22 -6.48 0.55 -5.52
N ALA A 23 -7.70 0.11 -5.18
CA ALA A 23 -8.54 -0.63 -6.11
C ALA A 23 -8.90 0.19 -7.36
N ARG A 24 -9.14 1.52 -7.20
CA ARG A 24 -9.40 2.39 -8.35
C ARG A 24 -8.17 2.52 -9.24
N LEU A 25 -7.00 2.75 -8.68
CA LEU A 25 -5.76 2.88 -9.45
C LEU A 25 -5.40 1.55 -10.15
N ALA A 26 -5.61 0.41 -9.49
CA ALA A 26 -5.45 -0.90 -10.12
C ALA A 26 -6.44 -1.08 -11.28
N ALA A 27 -7.68 -0.61 -11.15
CA ALA A 27 -8.65 -0.60 -12.25
C ALA A 27 -8.23 0.27 -13.45
N GLU A 28 -7.34 1.24 -13.23
CA GLU A 28 -6.72 2.06 -14.28
C GLU A 28 -5.37 1.48 -14.77
N GLY A 29 -5.03 0.25 -14.37
CA GLY A 29 -3.82 -0.45 -14.81
C GLY A 29 -2.55 -0.17 -14.01
N VAL A 30 -2.64 0.54 -12.87
CA VAL A 30 -1.48 0.83 -12.02
C VAL A 30 -1.13 -0.40 -11.18
N ALA A 31 0.12 -0.87 -11.27
CA ALA A 31 0.56 -2.05 -10.56
C ALA A 31 0.57 -1.89 -9.03
N VAL A 32 0.09 -2.91 -8.34
CA VAL A 32 0.03 -3.01 -6.88
C VAL A 32 1.26 -3.78 -6.40
N HIS A 33 2.12 -3.11 -5.64
CA HIS A 33 3.22 -3.78 -4.92
C HIS A 33 2.81 -4.24 -3.51
N ALA A 34 2.00 -3.44 -2.83
CA ALA A 34 1.52 -3.74 -1.48
C ALA A 34 0.26 -2.91 -1.18
N ASP A 35 -0.60 -3.44 -0.31
CA ASP A 35 -1.71 -2.70 0.28
C ASP A 35 -1.41 -2.32 1.74
N ASP A 36 -1.45 -3.28 2.67
CA ASP A 36 -1.37 -3.00 4.12
C ASP A 36 0.04 -3.00 4.70
N LEU A 37 0.96 -3.80 4.16
CA LEU A 37 2.33 -3.92 4.64
C LEU A 37 3.30 -3.87 3.45
N LEU A 38 4.27 -2.95 3.52
CA LEU A 38 5.35 -2.80 2.55
C LEU A 38 6.68 -2.94 3.30
N PRO A 39 7.36 -4.10 3.24
CA PRO A 39 8.72 -4.24 3.71
C PRO A 39 9.65 -3.30 2.93
N LEU A 40 10.68 -2.81 3.62
CA LEU A 40 11.77 -2.06 3.01
C LEU A 40 13.02 -2.96 2.94
N THR A 41 13.70 -2.93 1.81
CA THR A 41 15.01 -3.56 1.64
C THR A 41 16.09 -2.69 2.31
N PRO A 42 17.32 -3.21 2.51
CA PRO A 42 18.46 -2.41 2.96
C PRO A 42 18.83 -1.24 2.01
N ASP A 43 18.37 -1.29 0.75
CA ASP A 43 18.62 -0.28 -0.28
C ASP A 43 17.48 0.77 -0.39
N ASP A 44 16.64 0.87 0.64
CA ASP A 44 15.49 1.79 0.73
C ASP A 44 14.41 1.57 -0.36
N GLU A 45 14.32 0.35 -0.91
CA GLU A 45 13.28 -0.04 -1.86
C GLU A 45 12.10 -0.72 -1.15
N GLY A 46 10.91 -0.58 -1.71
CA GLY A 46 9.75 -1.35 -1.24
C GLY A 46 9.69 -2.70 -1.93
N MET A 47 9.56 -3.77 -1.16
CA MET A 47 9.46 -5.14 -1.69
C MET A 47 8.01 -5.65 -1.68
N SER A 48 7.54 -6.25 -2.77
CA SER A 48 6.23 -6.88 -2.79
C SER A 48 6.21 -8.22 -2.06
N LEU A 49 5.11 -8.48 -1.36
CA LEU A 49 4.81 -9.78 -0.79
C LEU A 49 3.92 -10.64 -1.70
N GLY A 50 3.53 -10.15 -2.88
CA GLY A 50 2.58 -10.84 -3.76
C GLY A 50 1.20 -11.04 -3.13
N ILE A 51 0.82 -10.19 -2.16
CA ILE A 51 -0.46 -10.29 -1.45
C ILE A 51 -1.49 -9.41 -2.15
N SER A 52 -2.59 -10.02 -2.56
CA SER A 52 -3.75 -9.33 -3.12
C SER A 52 -4.26 -8.20 -2.22
N PRO A 53 -4.63 -7.03 -2.78
CA PRO A 53 -5.18 -5.94 -2.00
C PRO A 53 -6.56 -6.30 -1.43
N ARG A 54 -6.85 -5.80 -0.22
CA ARG A 54 -8.07 -6.12 0.52
C ARG A 54 -9.01 -4.92 0.49
N LEU A 55 -10.01 -5.00 -0.38
CA LEU A 55 -11.04 -4.00 -0.53
C LEU A 55 -12.10 -4.10 0.58
N ARG A 56 -12.56 -2.96 1.09
CA ARG A 56 -13.70 -2.89 2.02
C ARG A 56 -15.01 -2.68 1.25
N LEU A 57 -16.05 -3.40 1.66
CA LEU A 57 -17.40 -3.33 1.11
C LEU A 57 -18.41 -2.67 2.09
N PRO A 58 -19.55 -2.16 1.58
CA PRO A 58 -19.85 -1.96 0.15
C PRO A 58 -18.96 -0.85 -0.46
N LEU A 59 -18.85 -0.85 -1.80
CA LEU A 59 -18.25 0.27 -2.52
C LEU A 59 -19.09 1.55 -2.28
N PRO A 60 -18.46 2.74 -2.27
CA PRO A 60 -19.21 3.99 -2.30
C PRO A 60 -20.12 4.05 -3.53
N GLU A 61 -21.30 4.63 -3.40
CA GLU A 61 -22.23 4.84 -4.54
C GLU A 61 -21.57 5.66 -5.67
N THR A 62 -20.61 6.52 -5.32
CA THR A 62 -19.83 7.34 -6.23
C THR A 62 -18.61 6.64 -6.84
N ALA A 63 -18.44 5.32 -6.63
CA ALA A 63 -17.30 4.54 -7.14
C ALA A 63 -17.19 4.55 -8.68
N GLY A 64 -18.31 4.73 -9.38
CA GLY A 64 -18.39 4.72 -10.83
C GLY A 64 -18.34 3.31 -11.44
N ALA A 65 -18.59 3.24 -12.75
CA ALA A 65 -18.73 1.96 -13.47
C ALA A 65 -17.39 1.20 -13.60
N THR A 66 -16.28 1.89 -13.81
CA THR A 66 -14.95 1.27 -13.99
C THR A 66 -14.53 0.47 -12.77
N LEU A 67 -14.56 1.08 -11.57
CA LEU A 67 -14.20 0.39 -10.34
C LEU A 67 -15.18 -0.75 -10.03
N THR A 68 -16.48 -0.52 -10.23
CA THR A 68 -17.50 -1.55 -10.01
C THR A 68 -17.25 -2.77 -10.89
N ARG A 69 -17.01 -2.58 -12.19
CA ARG A 69 -16.70 -3.67 -13.12
C ARG A 69 -15.42 -4.40 -12.72
N PHE A 70 -14.35 -3.65 -12.45
CA PHE A 70 -13.06 -4.22 -12.04
C PHE A 70 -13.18 -5.12 -10.82
N VAL A 71 -13.95 -4.71 -9.80
CA VAL A 71 -14.19 -5.52 -8.59
C VAL A 71 -15.04 -6.76 -8.87
N MET A 72 -15.92 -6.72 -9.87
CA MET A 72 -16.72 -7.89 -10.28
C MET A 72 -15.91 -8.88 -11.10
N GLU A 73 -14.92 -8.42 -11.86
CA GLU A 73 -14.05 -9.25 -12.69
C GLU A 73 -12.90 -9.89 -11.89
N ASN A 74 -12.41 -9.22 -10.84
CA ASN A 74 -11.26 -9.67 -10.03
C ASN A 74 -11.71 -10.16 -8.65
N GLN A 75 -12.58 -11.18 -8.61
CA GLN A 75 -13.13 -11.69 -7.35
C GLN A 75 -12.16 -12.66 -6.67
N GLY A 76 -11.77 -12.34 -5.44
CA GLY A 76 -11.10 -13.28 -4.55
C GLY A 76 -11.92 -13.63 -3.31
N ALA A 77 -11.24 -14.22 -2.34
CA ALA A 77 -11.80 -14.52 -1.03
C ALA A 77 -12.50 -13.30 -0.40
N ALA A 78 -13.70 -13.51 0.13
CA ALA A 78 -14.52 -12.44 0.68
C ALA A 78 -15.25 -12.86 1.95
N ASP A 79 -15.54 -11.87 2.77
CA ASP A 79 -16.49 -11.93 3.88
C ASP A 79 -17.54 -10.82 3.73
N GLY A 80 -18.44 -10.67 4.72
CA GLY A 80 -19.50 -9.65 4.65
C GLY A 80 -19.03 -8.20 4.61
N ARG A 81 -17.75 -7.92 4.86
CA ARG A 81 -17.18 -6.57 4.97
C ARG A 81 -15.94 -6.34 4.11
N TYR A 82 -15.23 -7.39 3.69
CA TYR A 82 -14.00 -7.31 2.94
C TYR A 82 -13.98 -8.29 1.78
N LYS A 83 -13.28 -7.93 0.72
CA LYS A 83 -13.01 -8.78 -0.44
C LYS A 83 -11.56 -8.58 -0.85
N TYR A 84 -10.82 -9.67 -0.99
CA TYR A 84 -9.54 -9.66 -1.69
C TYR A 84 -9.78 -9.56 -3.19
N LEU A 85 -9.00 -8.72 -3.87
CA LEU A 85 -9.05 -8.64 -5.32
C LEU A 85 -8.00 -9.60 -5.89
N GLU A 86 -8.45 -10.63 -6.61
CA GLU A 86 -7.54 -11.55 -7.30
C GLU A 86 -6.97 -10.85 -8.53
N LEU A 87 -5.73 -10.37 -8.39
CA LEU A 87 -5.02 -9.64 -9.43
C LEU A 87 -3.94 -10.56 -10.02
N ALA A 88 -3.90 -10.67 -11.34
CA ALA A 88 -2.84 -11.35 -12.06
C ALA A 88 -1.68 -10.39 -12.39
N ALA A 89 -0.52 -10.95 -12.73
CA ALA A 89 0.56 -10.17 -13.33
C ALA A 89 0.09 -9.51 -14.65
N PRO A 90 0.53 -8.28 -14.96
CA PRO A 90 1.49 -7.46 -14.20
C PRO A 90 0.83 -6.55 -13.15
N LEU A 91 -0.47 -6.69 -12.88
CA LEU A 91 -1.20 -5.77 -12.02
C LEU A 91 -0.91 -5.97 -10.52
N LEU A 92 -0.47 -7.17 -10.15
CA LEU A 92 0.12 -7.48 -8.85
C LEU A 92 1.58 -7.89 -9.05
N ALA A 93 2.47 -7.16 -8.39
CA ALA A 93 3.89 -7.48 -8.36
C ALA A 93 4.10 -8.85 -7.69
N PRO A 94 4.86 -9.80 -8.28
CA PRO A 94 5.26 -11.03 -7.61
C PRO A 94 6.01 -10.80 -6.30
N PHE A 95 5.97 -11.82 -5.44
CA PHE A 95 6.75 -11.85 -4.21
C PHE A 95 8.24 -11.61 -4.50
N GLY A 96 8.87 -10.71 -3.74
CA GLY A 96 10.28 -10.37 -3.84
C GLY A 96 10.61 -9.27 -4.86
N GLU A 97 9.67 -8.89 -5.73
CA GLU A 97 9.87 -7.75 -6.63
C GLU A 97 10.05 -6.47 -5.82
N SER A 98 11.12 -5.73 -6.10
CA SER A 98 11.51 -4.54 -5.38
C SER A 98 11.50 -3.32 -6.31
N CYS A 99 11.09 -2.18 -5.78
CA CYS A 99 10.99 -0.94 -6.55
C CYS A 99 11.34 0.27 -5.65
N PRO A 100 12.14 1.24 -6.15
CA PRO A 100 12.55 2.39 -5.37
C PRO A 100 11.35 3.29 -5.00
N ILE A 101 11.35 3.81 -3.78
CA ILE A 101 10.29 4.73 -3.33
C ILE A 101 10.49 6.10 -3.97
N GLY A 102 9.46 6.59 -4.69
CA GLY A 102 9.46 7.90 -5.33
C GLY A 102 8.70 8.97 -4.55
N ALA A 103 7.61 8.59 -3.87
CA ALA A 103 6.78 9.54 -3.14
C ALA A 103 5.95 8.90 -2.03
N PHE A 104 5.59 9.74 -1.05
CA PHE A 104 4.57 9.45 -0.06
C PHE A 104 3.37 10.37 -0.30
N VAL A 105 2.17 9.78 -0.36
CA VAL A 105 0.91 10.51 -0.47
C VAL A 105 0.11 10.26 0.81
N LEU A 106 -0.03 11.31 1.61
CA LEU A 106 -0.82 11.26 2.84
C LEU A 106 -2.29 11.50 2.49
N LEU A 107 -3.14 10.55 2.87
CA LEU A 107 -4.57 10.65 2.63
C LEU A 107 -5.25 11.30 3.83
N GLU A 108 -5.84 12.48 3.61
CA GLU A 108 -6.67 13.16 4.59
C GLU A 108 -8.12 13.15 4.12
N ARG A 109 -9.00 12.55 4.92
CA ARG A 109 -10.42 12.50 4.60
C ARG A 109 -11.12 13.74 5.16
N GLN A 110 -11.59 14.61 4.28
CA GLN A 110 -12.42 15.75 4.61
C GLN A 110 -13.83 15.58 4.03
N ILE A 111 -14.86 15.90 4.82
CA ILE A 111 -16.26 15.84 4.37
C ILE A 111 -16.60 17.19 3.71
N HIS A 112 -17.39 17.17 2.64
CA HIS A 112 -17.87 18.35 1.92
C HIS A 112 -16.79 19.19 1.20
N ARG A 113 -15.59 18.62 0.98
CA ARG A 113 -14.55 19.23 0.17
C ARG A 113 -14.26 18.39 -1.08
N ALA A 114 -13.94 19.05 -2.18
CA ALA A 114 -13.45 18.36 -3.38
C ALA A 114 -12.09 17.73 -3.10
N ALA A 115 -11.79 16.63 -3.80
CA ALA A 115 -10.48 16.00 -3.73
C ALA A 115 -9.43 16.93 -4.35
N GLU A 116 -8.30 17.09 -3.66
CA GLU A 116 -7.20 17.97 -4.06
C GLU A 116 -5.87 17.28 -3.73
N LEU A 117 -4.88 17.44 -4.62
CA LEU A 117 -3.52 16.96 -4.39
C LEU A 117 -2.62 18.16 -4.10
N LEU A 118 -2.08 18.20 -2.89
CA LEU A 118 -1.26 19.30 -2.40
C LEU A 118 0.17 18.82 -2.12
N ALA A 119 1.15 19.67 -2.43
CA ALA A 119 2.52 19.43 -2.03
C ALA A 119 2.65 19.54 -0.50
N ALA A 120 3.18 18.49 0.12
CA ALA A 120 3.44 18.48 1.57
C ALA A 120 4.89 18.89 1.87
N PRO A 121 5.15 19.69 2.92
CA PRO A 121 6.50 19.90 3.43
C PRO A 121 7.11 18.56 3.87
N ARG A 122 8.42 18.38 3.68
CA ARG A 122 9.15 17.16 4.06
C ARG A 122 8.95 16.74 5.53
N GLY A 123 8.68 17.71 6.43
CA GLY A 123 8.43 17.48 7.85
C GLY A 123 7.04 16.93 8.20
N LEU A 124 6.05 17.03 7.30
CA LEU A 124 4.65 16.71 7.61
C LEU A 124 4.43 15.19 7.86
N ALA A 125 5.26 14.35 7.23
CA ALA A 125 5.22 12.91 7.44
C ALA A 125 5.61 12.51 8.88
N PHE A 126 6.49 13.29 9.53
CA PHE A 126 6.97 13.00 10.88
C PHE A 126 5.90 13.26 11.96
N SER A 127 5.03 14.25 11.78
CA SER A 127 3.98 14.57 12.75
C SER A 127 2.73 13.69 12.63
N THR A 128 2.50 13.06 11.47
CA THR A 128 1.23 12.42 11.14
C THR A 128 1.26 10.88 11.20
N SER A 129 2.44 10.25 11.13
CA SER A 129 2.55 8.82 10.76
C SER A 129 3.30 7.89 11.72
N PHE A 130 3.80 8.35 12.88
CA PHE A 130 4.67 7.53 13.74
C PHE A 130 4.02 6.34 14.45
N GLY A 131 2.70 6.14 14.33
CA GLY A 131 2.00 5.02 14.99
C GLY A 131 2.12 3.65 14.31
N LYS A 132 2.61 3.56 13.05
CA LYS A 132 2.56 2.29 12.27
C LYS A 132 3.77 1.97 11.39
N ILE A 133 4.79 2.83 11.35
CA ILE A 133 6.05 2.51 10.68
C ILE A 133 6.90 1.70 11.67
N LEU A 134 6.75 0.38 11.64
CA LEU A 134 7.60 -0.52 12.42
C LEU A 134 8.97 -0.55 11.74
N PHE A 135 9.90 0.28 12.23
CA PHE A 135 11.31 0.10 11.94
C PHE A 135 11.79 -1.17 12.64
N GLY A 136 11.94 -2.25 11.89
CA GLY A 136 12.72 -3.38 12.34
C GLY A 136 14.19 -2.96 12.45
N ARG A 137 14.63 -2.51 13.63
CA ARG A 137 16.07 -2.52 13.92
C ARG A 137 16.48 -3.98 13.98
N GLU A 138 17.48 -4.36 13.19
CA GLU A 138 18.19 -5.62 13.38
C GLU A 138 18.52 -5.78 14.86
N ALA A 139 17.94 -6.80 15.48
CA ALA A 139 18.49 -7.34 16.70
C ALA A 139 19.82 -8.00 16.31
N ARG A 140 20.91 -7.24 16.40
CA ARG A 140 22.25 -7.83 16.51
C ARG A 140 22.24 -8.70 17.75
N LEU A 141 22.05 -10.00 17.57
CA LEU A 141 22.39 -11.00 18.56
C LEU A 141 23.87 -10.80 18.88
N PRO A 142 24.26 -10.61 20.15
CA PRO A 142 25.68 -10.56 20.49
C PRO A 142 26.28 -11.93 20.19
N CYS A 143 27.16 -12.01 19.19
CA CYS A 143 28.16 -13.06 19.13
C CYS A 143 29.00 -12.98 20.40
N SER A 144 28.83 -13.95 21.30
CA SER A 144 29.75 -14.15 22.41
C SER A 144 31.11 -14.61 21.88
N PRO A 145 32.23 -14.03 22.35
CA PRO A 145 33.56 -14.51 21.99
C PRO A 145 33.90 -15.75 22.81
N GLY A 146 34.32 -16.81 22.10
CA GLY A 146 35.31 -17.81 22.51
C GLY A 146 35.26 -18.47 23.89
N SER A 147 35.26 -19.81 23.90
CA SER A 147 36.19 -20.54 24.75
C SER A 147 36.73 -21.74 23.97
N GLY A 148 37.97 -21.60 23.48
CA GLY A 148 38.79 -22.76 23.21
C GLY A 148 39.21 -23.42 24.52
N ARG A 149 39.13 -24.75 24.56
CA ARG A 149 40.19 -25.69 24.94
C ARG A 149 39.76 -27.08 24.50
#